data_AF-A0A924JQG7-F1
#
_entry.id   AF-A0A924JQG7-F1
#
_cell.length_a   1.000
_cell.length_b   1.000
_cell.length_c   1.000
_cell.angle_alpha   90.00
_cell.angle_beta   90.00
_cell.angle_gamma   90.00
#
_symmetry.space_group_name_H-M   'P 1'
#
loop_
_entity.id
_entity.type
_entity.pdbx_description
1 polymer ?
#
loop_
_entity_poly.entity_id
_entity_poly.type
_entity_poly.pdbx_seq_one_letter_code
_entity_poly.pdbx_strand_id
1 'polypeptide(L)' 'MSIRILITGGTFDKEYNELDGSLFFKDTHLPEMLKLGRSKVDVDIRTLMM' A
#
# COMPACT_ATOMS: atom_id res chain seq x y z
N MET A 1 9.61 18.58 7.63
CA MET A 1 9.96 17.27 8.19
C MET A 1 9.06 16.26 7.51
N SER A 2 9.61 15.19 6.92
CA SER A 2 8.79 14.15 6.31
C SER A 2 8.51 13.03 7.31
N ILE A 3 7.31 12.43 7.24
CA ILE A 3 6.95 11.24 8.00
C ILE A 3 7.41 10.02 7.22
N ARG A 4 8.24 9.17 7.82
CA ARG A 4 8.66 7.92 7.18
C ARG A 4 7.65 6.81 7.43
N ILE A 5 7.17 6.17 6.37
CA ILE A 5 6.27 5.03 6.43
C ILE A 5 6.99 3.79 5.89
N LEU A 6 7.07 2.76 6.73
CA LEU A 6 7.70 1.48 6.40
C LEU A 6 6.61 0.44 6.20
N ILE A 7 6.49 -0.05 4.98
CA ILE A 7 5.46 -1.02 4.58
C ILE A 7 6.04 -2.42 4.69
N THR A 8 5.32 -3.32 5.35
CA THR A 8 5.73 -4.72 5.58
C THR A 8 4.79 -5.72 4.91
N GLY A 9 3.85 -5.24 4.08
CA GLY A 9 2.84 -6.06 3.45
C GLY A 9 1.63 -6.30 4.35
N GLY A 10 1.00 -7.46 4.17
CA GLY A 10 -0.20 -7.89 4.91
C GLY A 10 -1.44 -7.91 4.03
N THR A 11 -2.61 -8.14 4.64
CA THR A 11 -3.88 -8.24 3.89
C THR A 11 -4.27 -6.95 3.18
N PHE A 12 -3.66 -5.83 3.56
CA PHE A 12 -3.85 -4.53 2.92
C PHE A 12 -3.37 -4.50 1.47
N ASP A 13 -2.33 -5.28 1.14
CA ASP A 13 -1.72 -5.31 -0.20
C ASP A 13 -2.10 -6.58 -0.99
N LYS A 14 -3.05 -7.37 -0.47
CA LYS A 14 -3.61 -8.53 -1.18
C LYS A 14 -4.71 -8.07 -2.14
N GLU A 15 -4.57 -8.45 -3.39
CA GLU A 15 -5.63 -8.35 -4.39
C GLU A 15 -6.27 -9.71 -4.61
N TYR A 16 -7.57 -9.69 -4.88
CA TYR A 16 -8.36 -10.87 -5.22
C TYR A 16 -8.60 -10.88 -6.72
N ASN A 17 -8.19 -11.97 -7.39
CA ASN A 17 -8.55 -12.20 -8.77
C ASN A 17 -9.97 -12.78 -8.82
N GLU A 18 -10.94 -11.98 -9.26
CA GLU A 18 -12.33 -12.39 -9.36
C GLU A 18 -12.59 -13.50 -10.41
N LEU A 19 -11.66 -13.72 -11.34
CA LEU A 19 -11.81 -14.73 -12.40
C LEU A 19 -11.49 -16.15 -11.92
N ASP A 20 -10.47 -16.31 -11.09
CA ASP A 20 -9.98 -17.63 -10.64
C ASP A 20 -9.99 -17.81 -9.12
N GLY A 21 -10.31 -16.76 -8.36
CA GLY A 21 -10.40 -16.77 -6.91
C GLY A 21 -9.05 -16.73 -6.19
N SER A 22 -7.95 -16.49 -6.91
CA SER A 22 -6.63 -16.42 -6.30
C SER A 22 -6.41 -15.11 -5.53
N LEU A 23 -5.66 -15.21 -4.43
CA LEU A 23 -5.16 -14.05 -3.70
C LEU A 23 -3.67 -13.89 -4.01
N PHE A 24 -3.28 -12.69 -4.41
CA PHE A 24 -1.89 -12.37 -4.72
C PHE A 24 -1.50 -11.03 -4.12
N PHE A 25 -0.22 -10.87 -3.83
CA PHE A 25 0.33 -9.59 -3.38
C PHE A 25 0.78 -8.77 -4.59
N LYS A 26 0.48 -7.47 -4.59
CA LYS A 26 0.90 -6.51 -5.61
C LYS A 26 1.56 -5.31 -4.93
N ASP A 27 1.97 -4.32 -5.72
CA ASP A 27 2.40 -3.03 -5.22
C ASP A 27 1.39 -2.46 -4.22
N THR A 28 1.92 -1.86 -3.16
CA THR A 28 1.11 -1.33 -2.07
C THR A 28 0.17 -0.21 -2.52
N HIS A 29 -1.07 -0.25 -2.07
CA HIS A 29 -2.08 0.78 -2.36
C HIS A 29 -1.92 2.06 -1.53
N LEU A 30 -0.98 2.08 -0.58
CA LEU A 30 -0.84 3.18 0.38
C LEU A 30 -0.70 4.57 -0.28
N PRO A 31 0.11 4.79 -1.34
CA PRO A 31 0.23 6.10 -1.98
C PRO A 31 -1.11 6.60 -2.54
N GLU A 32 -1.89 5.71 -3.15
CA GLU A 32 -3.21 6.04 -3.70
C GLU A 32 -4.21 6.35 -2.58
N MET A 33 -4.20 5.58 -1.50
CA MET A 33 -5.04 5.83 -0.33
C MET A 33 -4.77 7.20 0.30
N LEU A 34 -3.49 7.58 0.45
CA LEU A 34 -3.12 8.91 0.97
C LEU A 34 -3.63 10.03 0.06
N LYS A 35 -3.55 9.84 -1.26
CA LYS A 35 -4.09 10.78 -2.26
C LYS A 35 -5.61 10.89 -2.17
N LEU A 36 -6.33 9.77 -2.11
CA LEU A 36 -7.80 9.73 -1.97
C LEU A 36 -8.27 10.34 -0.64
N GLY A 37 -7.54 10.10 0.44
CA GLY A 37 -7.75 10.74 1.74
C GLY A 37 -7.42 12.23 1.77
N ARG A 38 -6.90 12.80 0.67
CA ARG A 38 -6.44 14.19 0.56
C ARG A 38 -5.37 14.55 1.60
N SER A 39 -4.55 13.58 1.97
CA SER A 39 -3.39 13.82 2.83
C SER A 39 -2.40 14.71 2.09
N LYS A 40 -2.04 15.84 2.70
CA LYS A 40 -0.99 16.75 2.22
C LYS A 40 0.29 16.63 3.04
N VAL A 41 0.34 15.65 3.94
CA VAL A 41 1.50 15.42 4.78
C VAL A 41 2.65 14.94 3.91
N ASP A 42 3.81 15.56 4.09
CA ASP A 42 5.05 15.13 3.45
C ASP A 42 5.46 13.76 4.00
N VAL A 43 5.44 12.74 3.14
CA VAL A 43 5.74 11.35 3.50
C VAL A 43 6.83 10.77 2.64
N ASP A 44 7.68 9.95 3.25
CA ASP A 44 8.69 9.14 2.57
C ASP A 44 8.37 7.66 2.80
N ILE A 45 8.06 6.94 1.72
CA ILE A 45 7.51 5.58 1.77
C ILE A 45 8.57 4.58 1.32
N ARG A 46 8.77 3.53 2.11
CA ARG A 46 9.65 2.40 1.75
C ARG A 46 9.01 1.07 2.07
N THR A 47 8.94 0.19 1.07
CA THR A 47 8.54 -1.22 1.25
C THR A 47 9.73 -2.05 1.72
N LEU A 48 9.51 -2.83 2.77
CA LEU A 48 10.51 -3.71 3.40
C LEU A 48 10.24 -5.19 3.15
N MET A 49 8.96 -5.58 3.05
CA MET A 49 8.51 -6.97 2.91
C MET A 49 7.22 -7.02 2.07
N MET A 50 6.97 -8.18 1.44
CA MET A 50 5.72 -8.53 0.74
C MET A 50 5.48 -10.04 0.86
#